data_AF-A0A1W9T1J3-F1
#
_entry.id   AF-A0A1W9T1J3-F1
#
_cell.length_a   1.000
_cell.length_b   1.000
_cell.length_c   1.000
_cell.angle_alpha   90.00
_cell.angle_beta   90.00
_cell.angle_gamma   90.00
#
_symmetry.space_group_name_H-M   'P 1'
#
loop_
_entity.id
_entity.type
_entity.pdbx_description
1 polymer ?
#
loop_
_entity_poly.entity_id
_entity_poly.type
_entity_poly.pdbx_seq_one_letter_code
_entity_poly.pdbx_strand_id
1 'polypeptide(L)'
;MKAIILFITIFSFSYATSQQNALKSIKNLYYKANADNYQSHTVKMNTMQAAIGLQTTDVVFYYDSWQIDPDESSYKLAYRVVKIEVSYNIAASANYKIEYLLNDDENLVFYFKKVEGAYENLSLRYYLDKNKLIKAISKNIAENGKSEEYSDMKNFKQADIDFAKQYIQKSKKYIAFFNEMIILESIDK
;
A
#
# COMPACT_ATOMS: atom_id res chain seq x y z
N MET A 1 5.50 54.15 22.11
CA MET A 1 4.82 52.86 22.39
C MET A 1 3.98 52.45 21.19
N LYS A 2 4.38 51.38 20.49
CA LYS A 2 3.55 50.44 19.73
C LYS A 2 4.50 49.53 18.94
N ALA A 3 4.88 48.41 19.54
CA ALA A 3 5.44 47.28 18.82
C ALA A 3 4.27 46.48 18.24
N ILE A 4 4.16 46.42 16.92
CA ILE A 4 3.21 45.51 16.26
C ILE A 4 4.00 44.29 15.80
N ILE A 5 3.56 43.16 16.32
CA ILE A 5 4.10 41.81 16.18
C ILE A 5 4.05 41.40 14.71
N LEU A 6 5.22 41.22 14.09
CA LEU A 6 5.39 40.52 12.83
C LEU A 6 5.77 39.07 13.14
N PHE A 7 4.77 38.25 13.44
CA PHE A 7 4.92 36.80 13.49
C PHE A 7 3.72 36.22 12.73
N ILE A 8 4.00 35.44 11.69
CA ILE A 8 3.15 34.47 10.96
C ILE A 8 3.55 34.56 9.48
N THR A 9 4.61 33.84 9.10
CA THR A 9 4.89 33.42 7.70
C THR A 9 5.90 32.26 7.61
N ILE A 10 6.55 31.85 8.71
CA ILE A 10 7.62 30.82 8.68
C ILE A 10 7.07 29.38 8.79
N PHE A 11 5.83 29.17 9.25
CA PHE A 11 5.27 27.82 9.44
C PHE A 11 4.86 27.12 8.13
N SER A 12 4.44 27.87 7.12
CA SER A 12 3.92 27.28 5.87
C SER A 12 5.02 26.68 4.98
N PHE A 13 6.26 27.18 5.07
CA PHE A 13 7.39 26.65 4.31
C PHE A 13 7.86 25.30 4.85
N SER A 14 8.01 25.16 6.18
CA SER A 14 8.48 23.93 6.83
C SER A 14 7.58 22.72 6.54
N TYR A 15 6.27 22.94 6.47
CA TYR A 15 5.30 21.87 6.21
C TYR A 15 5.38 21.32 4.78
N ALA A 16 5.54 22.20 3.79
CA ALA A 16 5.69 21.80 2.39
C ALA A 16 6.98 20.98 2.19
N THR A 17 8.09 21.38 2.83
CA THR A 17 9.36 20.66 2.75
C THR A 17 9.29 19.28 3.42
N SER A 18 8.61 19.18 4.57
CA SER A 18 8.41 17.90 5.26
C SER A 18 7.61 16.91 4.41
N GLN A 19 6.51 17.34 3.78
CA GLN A 19 5.71 16.46 2.91
C GLN A 19 6.49 15.98 1.68
N GLN A 20 7.31 16.84 1.08
CA GLN A 20 8.15 16.44 -0.06
C GLN A 20 9.23 15.44 0.34
N ASN A 21 9.84 15.63 1.51
CA ASN A 21 10.81 14.69 2.05
C ASN A 21 10.17 13.32 2.35
N ALA A 22 8.97 13.31 2.96
CA ALA A 22 8.21 12.09 3.19
C ALA A 22 7.91 11.37 1.86
N LEU A 23 7.41 12.09 0.86
CA LEU A 23 7.14 11.54 -0.47
C LEU A 23 8.38 10.92 -1.12
N LYS A 24 9.54 11.59 -1.02
CA LYS A 24 10.82 11.07 -1.54
C LYS A 24 11.23 9.79 -0.81
N SER A 25 11.12 9.76 0.51
CA SER A 25 11.42 8.57 1.32
C SER A 25 10.55 7.38 0.90
N ILE A 26 9.24 7.59 0.76
CA ILE A 26 8.30 6.54 0.34
C ILE A 26 8.63 6.00 -1.04
N LYS A 27 8.99 6.87 -2.00
CA LYS A 27 9.42 6.43 -3.34
C LYS A 27 10.69 5.59 -3.30
N ASN A 28 11.68 5.99 -2.50
CA ASN A 28 12.91 5.22 -2.34
C ASN A 28 12.62 3.84 -1.73
N LEU A 29 11.76 3.79 -0.71
CA LEU A 29 11.32 2.54 -0.11
C LEU A 29 10.60 1.65 -1.13
N TYR A 30 9.74 2.23 -1.97
CA TYR A 30 9.05 1.50 -3.04
C TYR A 30 10.02 0.91 -4.06
N TYR A 31 11.03 1.68 -4.50
CA TYR A 31 12.03 1.17 -5.43
C TYR A 31 12.87 0.06 -4.80
N LYS A 32 13.30 0.24 -3.55
CA LYS A 32 14.01 -0.79 -2.79
C LYS A 32 13.17 -2.08 -2.67
N ALA A 33 11.91 -1.95 -2.29
CA ALA A 33 10.99 -3.08 -2.13
C ALA A 33 10.74 -3.89 -3.42
N ASN A 34 11.00 -3.30 -4.60
CA ASN A 34 10.86 -3.95 -5.89
C ASN A 34 12.20 -4.43 -6.48
N ALA A 35 13.33 -4.04 -5.89
CA ALA A 35 14.66 -4.42 -6.36
C ALA A 35 15.31 -5.50 -5.47
N ASP A 36 14.99 -5.51 -4.18
CA ASP A 36 15.52 -6.48 -3.23
C ASP A 36 14.84 -7.86 -3.36
N ASN A 37 15.58 -8.90 -2.97
CA ASN A 37 15.09 -10.28 -2.94
C ASN A 37 14.53 -10.62 -1.55
N TYR A 38 13.24 -10.39 -1.35
CA TYR A 38 12.54 -10.80 -0.13
C TYR A 38 12.11 -12.27 -0.18
N GLN A 39 11.94 -12.87 0.99
CA GLN A 39 11.18 -14.11 1.10
C GLN A 39 9.70 -13.80 0.81
N SER A 40 8.96 -14.81 0.36
CA SER A 40 7.54 -14.63 0.10
C SER A 40 6.68 -15.84 0.40
N HIS A 41 5.47 -15.57 0.86
CA HIS A 41 4.36 -16.51 0.92
C HIS A 41 3.30 -16.08 -0.08
N THR A 42 2.73 -17.06 -0.79
CA THR A 42 1.64 -16.81 -1.74
C THR A 42 0.41 -17.59 -1.32
N VAL A 43 -0.71 -16.89 -1.17
CA VAL A 43 -2.03 -17.49 -0.94
C VAL A 43 -2.86 -17.33 -2.21
N LYS A 44 -3.27 -18.46 -2.79
CA LYS A 44 -4.08 -18.51 -3.99
C LYS A 44 -5.48 -19.02 -3.67
N MET A 45 -6.48 -18.21 -3.99
CA MET A 45 -7.89 -18.54 -3.80
C MET A 45 -8.59 -18.61 -5.15
N ASN A 46 -9.30 -19.71 -5.39
CA ASN A 46 -10.06 -19.94 -6.61
C ASN A 46 -11.54 -20.04 -6.26
N THR A 47 -12.37 -19.18 -6.86
CA THR A 47 -13.83 -19.19 -6.68
C THR A 47 -14.50 -19.39 -8.04
N MET A 48 -15.41 -20.35 -8.14
CA MET A 48 -16.25 -20.53 -9.32
C MET A 48 -17.59 -19.82 -9.10
N GLN A 49 -17.96 -18.89 -9.99
CA GLN A 49 -19.26 -18.22 -9.96
C GLN A 49 -20.06 -18.55 -11.22
N ALA A 50 -21.32 -18.96 -11.07
CA ALA A 50 -22.14 -19.49 -12.17
C ALA A 50 -22.26 -18.55 -13.39
N ALA A 51 -22.33 -17.23 -13.16
CA ALA A 51 -22.50 -16.24 -14.23
C ALA A 51 -21.17 -15.62 -14.72
N ILE A 52 -20.08 -15.76 -13.95
CA ILE A 52 -18.83 -15.03 -14.19
C ILE A 52 -17.67 -15.98 -14.55
N GLY A 53 -17.76 -17.25 -14.15
CA GLY A 53 -16.72 -18.26 -14.32
C GLY A 53 -15.71 -18.28 -13.17
N LEU A 54 -14.52 -18.79 -13.45
CA LEU A 54 -13.43 -18.91 -12.49
C LEU A 54 -12.83 -17.53 -12.17
N GLN A 55 -12.81 -17.19 -10.89
CA GLN A 55 -12.12 -16.03 -10.33
C GLN A 55 -10.94 -16.51 -9.49
N THR A 56 -9.77 -15.99 -9.81
CA THR A 56 -8.54 -16.23 -9.06
C THR A 56 -8.20 -14.97 -8.28
N THR A 57 -7.83 -15.14 -7.02
CA THR A 57 -7.21 -14.09 -6.21
C THR A 57 -5.90 -14.63 -5.67
N ASP A 58 -4.81 -13.96 -6.03
CA ASP A 58 -3.47 -14.25 -5.53
C ASP A 58 -3.07 -13.13 -4.57
N VAL A 59 -2.63 -13.50 -3.37
CA VAL A 59 -2.08 -12.59 -2.36
C VAL A 59 -0.65 -13.00 -2.07
N VAL A 60 0.32 -12.12 -2.35
CA VAL A 60 1.74 -12.36 -2.12
C VAL A 60 2.22 -11.44 -1.00
N PHE A 61 2.78 -12.04 0.05
CA PHE A 61 3.40 -11.35 1.17
C PHE A 61 4.91 -11.39 0.99
N TYR A 62 5.55 -10.24 0.86
CA TYR A 62 7.01 -10.11 0.81
C TYR A 62 7.50 -9.67 2.19
N TYR A 63 8.45 -10.39 2.77
CA TYR A 63 8.88 -10.15 4.14
C TYR A 63 10.37 -10.41 4.36
N ASP A 64 10.91 -9.76 5.40
CA ASP A 64 12.20 -10.08 5.99
C ASP A 64 11.99 -11.08 7.14
N SER A 65 12.96 -11.98 7.35
CA SER A 65 13.00 -12.84 8.53
C SER A 65 14.35 -12.77 9.22
N TRP A 66 14.39 -12.75 10.55
CA TRP A 66 15.62 -12.83 11.33
C TRP A 66 15.42 -13.67 12.58
N GLN A 67 16.51 -14.19 13.13
CA GLN A 67 16.46 -14.97 14.37
C GLN A 67 16.10 -14.05 15.53
N ILE A 68 15.11 -14.45 16.34
CA ILE A 68 14.83 -13.81 17.64
C ILE A 68 16.04 -14.06 18.56
N ASP A 69 16.16 -13.27 19.63
CA ASP A 69 17.16 -13.48 20.67
C ASP A 69 17.28 -14.99 21.02
N PRO A 70 18.48 -15.58 20.88
CA PRO A 70 18.70 -17.01 21.16
C PRO A 70 18.25 -17.44 22.56
N ASP A 71 18.26 -16.54 23.53
CA ASP A 71 17.84 -16.79 24.91
C ASP A 71 16.31 -16.97 25.03
N GLU A 72 15.53 -16.48 24.06
CA GLU A 72 14.08 -16.68 23.98
C GLU A 72 13.69 -17.93 23.19
N SER A 73 14.47 -18.28 22.15
CA SER A 73 14.41 -19.56 21.43
C SER A 73 15.48 -19.62 20.35
N SER A 74 16.19 -20.75 20.28
CA SER A 74 17.18 -21.03 19.23
C SER A 74 16.58 -21.16 17.82
N TYR A 75 15.26 -21.32 17.68
CA TYR A 75 14.60 -21.56 16.39
C TYR A 75 13.45 -20.60 16.06
N LYS A 76 13.15 -19.61 16.92
CA LYS A 76 12.11 -18.63 16.59
C LYS A 76 12.66 -17.59 15.61
N LEU A 77 11.94 -17.41 14.51
CA LEU A 77 12.17 -16.32 13.57
C LEU A 77 11.14 -15.22 13.84
N ALA A 78 11.59 -13.97 13.82
CA ALA A 78 10.72 -12.82 13.67
C ALA A 78 10.58 -12.52 12.18
N TYR A 79 9.38 -12.06 11.81
CA TYR A 79 9.02 -11.75 10.44
C TYR A 79 8.52 -10.32 10.39
N ARG A 80 8.83 -9.60 9.30
CA ARG A 80 8.30 -8.27 9.04
C ARG A 80 7.85 -8.15 7.61
N VAL A 81 6.58 -7.86 7.42
CA VAL A 81 6.02 -7.68 6.08
C VAL A 81 6.47 -6.33 5.52
N VAL A 82 7.05 -6.34 4.32
CA VAL A 82 7.54 -5.15 3.62
C VAL A 82 6.53 -4.71 2.57
N LYS A 83 5.98 -5.67 1.82
CA LYS A 83 5.06 -5.41 0.72
C LYS A 83 4.01 -6.52 0.66
N ILE A 84 2.78 -6.15 0.34
CA ILE A 84 1.69 -7.08 0.03
C ILE A 84 1.20 -6.77 -1.37
N GLU A 85 1.17 -7.76 -2.25
CA GLU A 85 0.59 -7.66 -3.58
C GLU A 85 -0.68 -8.50 -3.65
N VAL A 86 -1.74 -7.93 -4.20
CA VAL A 86 -3.01 -8.62 -4.41
C VAL A 86 -3.36 -8.48 -5.88
N SER A 87 -3.49 -9.61 -6.58
CA SER A 87 -4.00 -9.66 -7.93
C SER A 87 -5.26 -10.49 -7.99
N TYR A 88 -6.27 -10.00 -8.71
CA TYR A 88 -7.49 -10.78 -8.95
C TYR A 88 -8.14 -10.38 -10.25
N ASN A 89 -8.88 -11.31 -10.83
CA ASN A 89 -9.71 -11.06 -12.01
C ASN A 89 -11.19 -11.01 -11.62
N ILE A 90 -11.91 -10.02 -12.14
CA ILE A 90 -13.37 -10.03 -12.17
C ILE A 90 -13.77 -10.39 -13.60
N ALA A 91 -14.17 -11.65 -13.80
CA ALA A 91 -14.43 -12.23 -15.12
C ALA A 91 -13.17 -12.24 -16.03
N ALA A 92 -13.38 -12.44 -17.33
CA ALA A 92 -12.37 -12.24 -18.37
C ALA A 92 -12.16 -10.75 -18.73
N SER A 93 -12.92 -9.83 -18.14
CA SER A 93 -13.03 -8.44 -18.62
C SER A 93 -12.14 -7.44 -17.89
N ALA A 94 -11.67 -7.74 -16.67
CA ALA A 94 -10.84 -6.83 -15.90
C ALA A 94 -9.88 -7.56 -14.93
N ASN A 95 -8.61 -7.14 -14.98
CA ASN A 95 -7.56 -7.55 -14.08
C ASN A 95 -7.26 -6.43 -13.10
N TYR A 96 -7.15 -6.78 -11.83
CA TYR A 96 -6.81 -5.87 -10.75
C TYR A 96 -5.42 -6.24 -10.23
N LYS A 97 -4.59 -5.22 -10.01
CA LYS A 97 -3.35 -5.31 -9.24
C LYS A 97 -3.41 -4.27 -8.13
N ILE A 98 -3.16 -4.68 -6.90
CA ILE A 98 -3.10 -3.81 -5.74
C ILE A 98 -1.78 -4.08 -5.02
N GLU A 99 -1.14 -3.01 -4.55
CA GLU A 99 0.10 -3.10 -3.78
C GLU A 99 -0.04 -2.26 -2.50
N TYR A 100 0.34 -2.85 -1.38
CA TYR A 100 0.46 -2.20 -0.08
C TYR A 100 1.94 -2.22 0.29
N LEU A 101 2.56 -1.04 0.42
CA LEU A 101 3.93 -0.90 0.90
C LEU A 101 3.91 -0.44 2.35
N LEU A 102 4.66 -1.14 3.19
CA LEU A 102 4.74 -0.92 4.62
C LEU A 102 6.10 -0.29 4.98
N ASN A 103 6.13 0.53 6.03
CA ASN A 103 7.38 0.99 6.63
C ASN A 103 7.92 -0.03 7.65
N ASP A 104 9.02 0.31 8.31
CA ASP A 104 9.66 -0.56 9.31
C ASP A 104 8.75 -0.88 10.52
N ASP A 105 7.76 -0.02 10.79
CA ASP A 105 6.75 -0.20 11.84
C ASP A 105 5.47 -0.90 11.34
N GLU A 106 5.54 -1.53 10.16
CA GLU A 106 4.42 -2.20 9.47
C GLU A 106 3.20 -1.29 9.20
N ASN A 107 3.40 0.03 9.14
CA ASN A 107 2.37 0.98 8.76
C ASN A 107 2.35 1.18 7.25
N LEU A 108 1.14 1.26 6.68
CA LEU A 108 0.94 1.56 5.26
C LEU A 108 1.47 2.97 4.92
N VAL A 109 2.43 3.03 4.02
CA VAL A 109 3.01 4.29 3.52
C VAL A 109 2.75 4.52 2.04
N PHE A 110 2.46 3.47 1.28
CA PHE A 110 2.05 3.59 -0.11
C PHE A 110 1.01 2.54 -0.49
N TYR A 111 0.02 2.99 -1.24
CA TYR A 111 -1.02 2.16 -1.83
C TYR A 111 -1.06 2.40 -3.33
N PHE A 112 -1.03 1.32 -4.11
CA PHE A 112 -1.24 1.35 -5.55
C PHE A 112 -2.40 0.45 -5.91
N LYS A 113 -3.25 0.92 -6.82
CA LYS A 113 -4.24 0.10 -7.50
C LYS A 113 -4.13 0.34 -9.00
N LYS A 114 -4.14 -0.74 -9.76
CA LYS A 114 -4.24 -0.75 -11.21
C LYS A 114 -5.42 -1.63 -11.60
N VAL A 115 -6.25 -1.11 -12.51
CA VAL A 115 -7.30 -1.86 -13.18
C VAL A 115 -6.98 -1.83 -14.67
N GLU A 116 -6.93 -3.00 -15.27
CA GLU A 116 -6.76 -3.17 -16.71
C GLU A 116 -7.89 -4.05 -17.22
N GLY A 117 -8.80 -3.45 -17.98
CA GLY A 117 -9.91 -4.17 -18.58
C GLY A 117 -10.29 -3.57 -19.93
N ALA A 118 -11.28 -4.20 -20.57
CA ALA A 118 -11.76 -3.79 -21.89
C ALA A 118 -12.32 -2.36 -21.91
N TYR A 119 -12.84 -1.88 -20.79
CA TYR A 119 -13.57 -0.60 -20.67
C TYR A 119 -12.96 0.35 -19.65
N GLU A 120 -11.95 -0.08 -18.89
CA GLU A 120 -11.34 0.72 -17.82
C GLU A 120 -9.83 0.49 -17.79
N ASN A 121 -9.09 1.60 -17.81
CA ASN A 121 -7.66 1.60 -17.54
C ASN A 121 -7.35 2.68 -16.51
N LEU A 122 -7.48 2.29 -15.25
CA LEU A 122 -7.37 3.16 -14.08
C LEU A 122 -6.11 2.82 -13.30
N SER A 123 -5.36 3.84 -12.89
CA SER A 123 -4.32 3.70 -11.87
C SER A 123 -4.52 4.72 -10.76
N LEU A 124 -4.43 4.28 -9.51
CA LEU A 124 -4.58 5.07 -8.31
C LEU A 124 -3.35 4.87 -7.42
N ARG A 125 -2.79 5.96 -6.91
CA ARG A 125 -1.67 5.97 -5.98
C ARG A 125 -1.97 6.87 -4.80
N TYR A 126 -1.85 6.34 -3.59
CA TYR A 126 -1.91 7.10 -2.36
C TYR A 126 -0.59 6.98 -1.61
N TYR A 127 -0.07 8.12 -1.18
CA TYR A 127 1.11 8.23 -0.34
C TYR A 127 0.69 8.71 1.04
N LEU A 128 1.16 8.02 2.06
CA LEU A 128 0.72 8.18 3.44
C LEU A 128 1.93 8.46 4.32
N ASP A 129 1.79 9.43 5.22
CA ASP A 129 2.74 9.68 6.30
C ASP A 129 1.97 9.70 7.62
N LYS A 130 2.40 8.86 8.57
CA LYS A 130 1.76 8.71 9.89
C LYS A 130 0.24 8.53 9.80
N ASN A 131 -0.22 7.60 8.95
CA ASN A 131 -1.63 7.30 8.69
C ASN A 131 -2.45 8.47 8.10
N LYS A 132 -1.80 9.48 7.52
CA LYS A 132 -2.45 10.61 6.85
C LYS A 132 -2.08 10.66 5.37
N LEU A 133 -3.06 10.94 4.52
CA LEU A 133 -2.85 11.14 3.09
C LEU A 133 -2.02 12.41 2.87
N ILE A 134 -0.89 12.26 2.17
CA ILE A 134 0.00 13.37 1.80
C ILE A 134 0.08 13.58 0.29
N LYS A 135 -0.30 12.58 -0.51
CA LYS A 135 -0.43 12.72 -1.96
C LYS A 135 -1.41 11.70 -2.53
N ALA A 136 -2.27 12.15 -3.43
CA ALA A 136 -3.13 11.31 -4.24
C ALA A 136 -2.82 11.54 -5.72
N ILE A 137 -2.73 10.46 -6.49
CA ILE A 137 -2.62 10.51 -7.95
C ILE A 137 -3.62 9.50 -8.51
N SER A 138 -4.52 9.95 -9.38
CA SER A 138 -5.39 9.09 -10.16
C SER A 138 -5.18 9.38 -11.63
N LYS A 139 -5.06 8.34 -12.44
CA LYS A 139 -4.99 8.43 -13.89
C LYS A 139 -5.99 7.44 -14.46
N ASN A 140 -6.92 7.94 -15.25
CA ASN A 140 -7.89 7.14 -15.99
C ASN A 140 -7.71 7.37 -17.48
N ILE A 141 -7.66 6.30 -18.26
CA ILE A 141 -7.67 6.36 -19.72
C ILE A 141 -9.01 5.82 -20.18
N ALA A 142 -9.82 6.71 -20.77
CA ALA A 142 -11.12 6.36 -21.33
C ALA A 142 -10.97 5.53 -22.62
N GLU A 143 -12.05 4.88 -23.05
CA GLU A 143 -12.08 4.05 -24.27
C GLU A 143 -11.63 4.80 -25.54
N ASN A 144 -11.87 6.11 -25.61
CA ASN A 144 -11.45 6.95 -26.73
C ASN A 144 -9.97 7.39 -26.66
N GLY A 145 -9.19 6.83 -25.72
CA GLY A 145 -7.78 7.15 -25.51
C GLY A 145 -7.53 8.47 -24.76
N LYS A 146 -8.56 9.23 -24.38
CA LYS A 146 -8.37 10.44 -23.57
C LYS A 146 -7.95 10.06 -22.15
N SER A 147 -6.91 10.73 -21.66
CA SER A 147 -6.42 10.55 -20.30
C SER A 147 -6.93 11.68 -19.41
N GLU A 148 -7.53 11.31 -18.29
CA GLU A 148 -7.81 12.22 -17.18
C GLU A 148 -6.83 11.94 -16.06
N GLU A 149 -6.15 12.98 -15.57
CA GLU A 149 -5.21 12.89 -14.47
C GLU A 149 -5.62 13.84 -13.34
N TYR A 150 -5.62 13.31 -12.12
CA TYR A 150 -5.79 14.04 -10.88
C TYR A 150 -4.53 13.83 -10.04
N SER A 151 -3.93 14.92 -9.55
CA SER A 151 -2.82 14.87 -8.60
C SER A 151 -2.94 16.00 -7.60
N ASP A 152 -3.03 15.67 -6.31
CA ASP A 152 -3.13 16.65 -5.24
C ASP A 152 -2.26 16.26 -4.03
N MET A 153 -1.92 17.24 -3.20
CA MET A 153 -1.16 17.12 -1.95
C MET A 153 -1.79 17.89 -0.78
N LYS A 154 -2.82 18.72 -1.04
CA LYS A 154 -3.42 19.60 -0.03
C LYS A 154 -4.94 19.53 -0.01
N ASN A 155 -5.59 19.58 -1.18
CA ASN A 155 -7.05 19.70 -1.30
C ASN A 155 -7.67 18.37 -1.76
N PHE A 156 -7.42 17.31 -0.98
CA PHE A 156 -7.93 15.98 -1.30
C PHE A 156 -9.46 15.95 -1.39
N LYS A 157 -9.99 15.14 -2.31
CA LYS A 157 -11.41 14.83 -2.30
C LYS A 157 -11.74 14.04 -1.04
N GLN A 158 -12.93 14.21 -0.48
CA GLN A 158 -13.35 13.45 0.70
C GLN A 158 -13.25 11.93 0.46
N ALA A 159 -13.58 11.48 -0.75
CA ALA A 159 -13.42 10.09 -1.18
C ALA A 159 -11.97 9.58 -1.04
N ASP A 160 -10.95 10.40 -1.38
CA ASP A 160 -9.55 9.99 -1.24
C ASP A 160 -9.16 9.78 0.22
N ILE A 161 -9.65 10.64 1.12
CA ILE A 161 -9.43 10.53 2.56
C ILE A 161 -10.10 9.26 3.11
N ASP A 162 -11.33 8.98 2.68
CA ASP A 162 -12.09 7.82 3.15
C ASP A 162 -11.48 6.51 2.64
N PHE A 163 -11.06 6.47 1.37
CA PHE A 163 -10.36 5.32 0.82
C PHE A 163 -9.00 5.10 1.48
N ALA A 164 -8.21 6.16 1.72
CA ALA A 164 -6.95 6.05 2.45
C ALA A 164 -7.13 5.37 3.82
N LYS A 165 -8.14 5.80 4.59
CA LYS A 165 -8.48 5.17 5.88
C LYS A 165 -8.85 3.70 5.73
N GLN A 166 -9.67 3.36 4.73
CA GLN A 166 -10.06 1.97 4.48
C GLN A 166 -8.85 1.09 4.14
N TYR A 167 -7.93 1.58 3.29
CA TYR A 167 -6.76 0.81 2.89
C TYR A 167 -5.74 0.65 4.01
N ILE A 168 -5.60 1.64 4.90
CA ILE A 168 -4.84 1.47 6.15
C ILE A 168 -5.42 0.31 6.96
N GLN A 169 -6.73 0.28 7.18
CA GLN A 169 -7.36 -0.82 7.94
C GLN A 169 -7.22 -2.17 7.23
N LYS A 170 -7.34 -2.20 5.90
CA LYS A 170 -7.19 -3.43 5.12
C LYS A 170 -5.76 -3.98 5.18
N SER A 171 -4.74 -3.12 5.12
CA SER A 171 -3.34 -3.54 5.27
C SER A 171 -3.07 -4.21 6.61
N LYS A 172 -3.63 -3.67 7.71
CA LYS A 172 -3.52 -4.28 9.05
C LYS A 172 -4.15 -5.67 9.12
N LYS A 173 -5.28 -5.88 8.46
CA LYS A 173 -5.92 -7.20 8.37
C LYS A 173 -5.05 -8.20 7.60
N TYR A 174 -4.40 -7.78 6.54
CA TYR A 174 -3.47 -8.64 5.80
C TYR A 174 -2.24 -9.02 6.64
N ILE A 175 -1.66 -8.07 7.37
CA ILE A 175 -0.53 -8.34 8.28
C ILE A 175 -0.95 -9.34 9.37
N ALA A 176 -2.13 -9.14 9.99
CA ALA A 176 -2.66 -10.07 10.98
C ALA A 176 -2.82 -11.49 10.41
N PHE A 177 -3.40 -11.60 9.21
CA PHE A 177 -3.55 -12.88 8.52
C PHE A 177 -2.21 -13.55 8.19
N PHE A 178 -1.20 -12.79 7.75
CA PHE A 178 0.15 -13.31 7.53
C PHE A 178 0.74 -13.87 8.83
N ASN A 179 0.63 -13.14 9.94
CA ASN A 179 1.13 -13.59 11.22
C ASN A 179 0.43 -14.87 11.71
N GLU A 180 -0.88 -14.98 11.51
CA GLU A 180 -1.63 -16.21 11.80
C GLU A 180 -1.13 -17.40 10.97
N MET A 181 -0.88 -17.19 9.67
CA MET A 181 -0.34 -18.22 8.78
C MET A 181 1.03 -18.71 9.24
N ILE A 182 1.93 -17.81 9.61
CA ILE A 182 3.26 -18.15 10.16
C ILE A 182 3.14 -18.97 11.45
N ILE A 183 2.21 -18.62 12.34
CA ILE A 183 1.98 -19.38 13.58
C ILE A 183 1.53 -20.80 13.25
N LEU A 184 0.58 -20.97 12.33
CA LEU A 184 0.10 -22.29 11.92
C LEU A 184 1.22 -23.15 11.32
N GLU A 185 2.05 -22.58 10.44
CA GLU A 185 3.21 -23.28 9.86
C GLU A 185 4.23 -23.71 10.92
N SER A 186 4.33 -22.98 12.04
CA SER A 186 5.24 -23.33 13.13
C SER A 186 4.73 -24.49 14.00
N ILE A 187 3.42 -24.77 14.01
CA ILE A 187 2.82 -25.88 14.75
C ILE A 187 3.01 -27.21 14.02
N ASP A 188 3.05 -27.17 12.68
CA ASP A 188 3.23 -28.36 11.84
C ASP A 188 4.68 -28.89 11.81
N LYS A 189 5.65 -28.16 12.38
CA LYS A 189 7.08 -28.50 12.42
C LYS A 189 7.50 -29.10 13.76
#